data_AF-A0A4S8RB91-F1
#
_entry.id   AF-A0A4S8RB91-F1
#
_cell.length_a   1.000
_cell.length_b   1.000
_cell.length_c   1.000
_cell.angle_alpha   90.00
_cell.angle_beta   90.00
_cell.angle_gamma   90.00
#
_symmetry.space_group_name_H-M   'P 1'
#
loop_
_entity.id
_entity.type
_entity.pdbx_description
1 polymer ?
#
loop_
_entity_poly.entity_id
_entity_poly.type
_entity_poly.pdbx_seq_one_letter_code
_entity_poly.pdbx_strand_id
1 'polypeptide(L)'
;MELITAFRDITKALQSLYLEANILHRDISRQNIIILLIGTSGFMACGILGGDDHTYRHDLDSLFYVFLWLAICHDRVTSKRIPASSRLHAWTGSPCTGMKWGDVFKIKRADMQPTEFSKLVEMEFREPFRPYLPLAIRYHKLLFPIRDGKIFIGTDPSRAAAERLYKEIALFESYIQGELEKLSQYTT
;
A
#
# COMPACT_ATOMS: atom_id res chain seq x y z
N MET A 1 3.79 17.36 4.67
CA MET A 1 4.41 17.07 5.97
C MET A 1 3.61 16.06 6.79
N GLU A 2 2.35 16.33 7.12
CA GLU A 2 1.57 15.44 8.00
C GLU A 2 1.34 14.02 7.46
N LEU A 3 1.10 13.88 6.14
CA LEU A 3 0.86 12.57 5.52
C LEU A 3 2.03 11.59 5.71
N ILE A 4 3.25 11.98 5.33
CA ILE A 4 4.40 11.08 5.41
C ILE A 4 4.77 10.73 6.85
N THR A 5 4.54 11.66 7.78
CA THR A 5 4.66 11.39 9.21
C THR A 5 3.67 10.32 9.65
N ALA A 6 2.39 10.45 9.28
CA ALA A 6 1.37 9.45 9.62
C ALA A 6 1.71 8.06 9.05
N PHE A 7 2.14 7.98 7.80
CA PHE A 7 2.56 6.72 7.19
C PHE A 7 3.77 6.10 7.91
N ARG A 8 4.76 6.91 8.26
CA ARG A 8 5.92 6.44 9.03
C ARG A 8 5.52 5.91 10.40
N ASP A 9 4.63 6.60 11.08
CA ASP A 9 4.17 6.19 12.42
C ASP A 9 3.38 4.88 12.34
N ILE A 10 2.55 4.70 11.30
CA ILE A 10 1.87 3.42 11.04
C ILE A 10 2.90 2.32 10.72
N THR A 11 3.89 2.57 9.86
CA THR A 11 4.94 1.60 9.53
C THR A 11 5.71 1.15 10.76
N LYS A 12 6.07 2.09 11.65
CA LYS A 12 6.72 1.78 12.94
C LYS A 12 5.83 0.98 13.87
N ALA A 13 4.54 1.33 13.96
CA ALA A 13 3.58 0.58 14.78
C ALA A 13 3.44 -0.86 14.26
N LEU A 14 3.30 -1.06 12.94
CA LEU A 14 3.26 -2.38 12.33
C LEU A 14 4.56 -3.18 12.59
N GLN A 15 5.71 -2.52 12.51
CA GLN A 15 7.00 -3.12 12.81
C GLN A 15 7.09 -3.61 14.26
N SER A 16 6.74 -2.75 15.24
CA SER A 16 6.79 -3.08 16.67
C SER A 16 5.82 -4.22 17.01
N LEU A 17 4.59 -4.17 16.49
CA LEU A 17 3.60 -5.24 16.67
C LEU A 17 4.14 -6.60 16.20
N TYR A 18 4.77 -6.65 15.02
CA TYR A 18 5.31 -7.88 14.47
C TYR A 18 6.60 -8.35 15.17
N LEU A 19 7.59 -7.46 15.34
CA LEU A 19 8.96 -7.85 15.77
C LEU A 19 9.15 -7.91 17.28
N GLU A 20 8.44 -7.08 18.04
CA GLU A 20 8.63 -6.93 19.48
C GLU A 20 7.57 -7.70 20.25
N ALA A 21 6.31 -7.58 19.85
CA ALA A 21 5.23 -8.27 20.53
C ALA A 21 5.07 -9.73 20.06
N ASN A 22 5.77 -10.15 18.99
CA ASN A 22 5.52 -11.40 18.25
C ASN A 22 4.03 -11.58 17.90
N ILE A 23 3.30 -10.45 17.88
CA ILE A 23 1.95 -10.38 17.40
C ILE A 23 2.12 -10.25 15.88
N LEU A 24 2.38 -11.41 15.27
CA LEU A 24 1.63 -11.71 14.07
C LEU A 24 0.18 -11.43 14.43
N HIS A 25 -0.50 -10.71 13.56
CA HIS A 25 -1.88 -10.32 13.66
C HIS A 25 -2.82 -11.55 13.56
N ARG A 26 -2.47 -12.62 14.27
CA ARG A 26 -2.97 -14.00 14.26
C ARG A 26 -3.63 -14.36 15.60
N ASP A 27 -3.30 -13.69 16.70
CA ASP A 27 -3.87 -14.01 18.04
C ASP A 27 -4.90 -12.98 18.55
N ILE A 28 -5.22 -11.96 17.75
CA ILE A 28 -6.42 -11.15 17.94
C ILE A 28 -7.32 -11.36 16.74
N SER A 29 -8.07 -12.45 16.79
CA SER A 29 -9.25 -12.62 15.95
C SER A 29 -10.16 -11.39 16.15
N ARG A 30 -10.62 -10.79 15.06
CA ARG A 30 -11.67 -9.75 14.93
C ARG A 30 -11.36 -8.29 15.25
N GLN A 31 -10.32 -7.91 16.01
CA GLN A 31 -10.13 -6.50 16.40
C GLN A 31 -8.76 -5.92 16.04
N ASN A 32 -8.54 -5.68 14.75
CA ASN A 32 -7.45 -4.81 14.31
C ASN A 32 -7.97 -3.65 13.47
N ILE A 33 -7.29 -2.50 13.58
CA ILE A 33 -7.58 -1.28 12.83
C ILE A 33 -7.51 -1.53 11.30
N ILE A 34 -6.63 -2.45 10.85
CA ILE A 34 -6.59 -2.88 9.45
C ILE A 34 -7.70 -3.87 9.12
N ILE A 35 -8.13 -4.76 10.03
CA ILE A 35 -9.33 -5.61 9.82
C ILE A 35 -10.61 -4.78 9.65
N LEU A 36 -10.71 -3.60 10.26
CA LEU A 36 -11.80 -2.66 9.96
C LEU A 36 -11.76 -2.14 8.51
N LEU A 37 -10.60 -2.12 7.84
CA LEU A 37 -10.46 -1.87 6.38
C LEU A 37 -10.71 -3.11 5.50
N ILE A 38 -10.69 -4.33 6.08
CA ILE A 38 -10.84 -5.63 5.36
C ILE A 38 -12.28 -5.86 4.84
N GLY A 39 -13.24 -5.01 5.19
CA GLY A 39 -14.57 -5.02 4.58
C GLY A 39 -14.60 -4.60 3.11
N THR A 40 -13.50 -4.12 2.52
CA THR A 40 -13.47 -3.61 1.14
C THR A 40 -12.26 -4.15 0.39
N SER A 41 -12.51 -4.89 -0.71
CA SER A 41 -11.45 -5.51 -1.53
C SER A 41 -10.44 -4.50 -2.10
N GLY A 42 -10.81 -3.21 -2.14
CA GLY A 42 -9.96 -2.11 -2.56
C GLY A 42 -8.65 -2.02 -1.78
N PHE A 43 -8.66 -2.36 -0.49
CA PHE A 43 -7.48 -2.27 0.38
C PHE A 43 -6.85 -3.62 0.70
N MET A 44 -7.48 -4.73 0.34
CA MET A 44 -6.94 -6.05 0.62
C MET A 44 -5.67 -6.33 -0.19
N ALA A 45 -4.66 -6.87 0.50
CA ALA A 45 -3.40 -7.31 -0.09
C ALA A 45 -3.60 -8.34 -1.22
N CYS A 46 -2.72 -8.31 -2.22
CA CYS A 46 -2.81 -9.24 -3.36
C CYS A 46 -2.75 -10.71 -2.93
N GLY A 47 -1.87 -11.05 -1.99
CA GLY A 47 -1.74 -12.43 -1.49
C GLY A 47 -3.03 -12.93 -0.81
N ILE A 48 -3.66 -12.10 0.02
CA ILE A 48 -4.93 -12.43 0.69
C ILE A 48 -6.05 -12.67 -0.33
N LEU A 49 -6.15 -11.80 -1.35
CA LEU A 49 -7.11 -11.99 -2.45
C LEU A 49 -6.85 -13.27 -3.25
N GLY A 50 -5.60 -13.72 -3.30
CA GLY A 50 -5.15 -14.99 -3.88
C GLY A 50 -5.36 -16.21 -2.98
N GLY A 51 -5.76 -16.02 -1.73
CA GLY A 51 -6.01 -17.10 -0.75
C GLY A 51 -4.84 -17.41 0.19
N ASP A 52 -3.79 -16.58 0.22
CA ASP A 52 -2.68 -16.75 1.16
C ASP A 52 -3.10 -16.45 2.60
N ASP A 53 -2.45 -17.11 3.56
CA ASP A 53 -2.58 -16.76 4.98
C ASP A 53 -2.03 -15.36 5.27
N HIS A 54 -2.58 -14.68 6.28
CA HIS A 54 -2.12 -13.35 6.67
C HIS A 54 -0.68 -13.36 7.20
N THR A 55 0.10 -12.36 6.76
CA THR A 55 1.51 -12.15 7.14
C THR A 55 1.81 -10.66 7.29
N TYR A 56 2.93 -10.30 7.93
CA TYR A 56 3.36 -8.91 8.13
C TYR A 56 3.43 -8.10 6.82
N ARG A 57 3.74 -8.77 5.70
CA ARG A 57 3.85 -8.15 4.39
C ARG A 57 2.49 -7.72 3.84
N HIS A 58 1.43 -8.43 4.20
CA HIS A 58 0.06 -8.09 3.80
C HIS A 58 -0.44 -6.82 4.50
N ASP A 59 0.04 -6.52 5.71
CA ASP A 59 -0.26 -5.25 6.38
C ASP A 59 0.40 -4.07 5.65
N LEU A 60 1.66 -4.24 5.21
CA LEU A 60 2.37 -3.25 4.40
C LEU A 60 1.75 -3.07 3.01
N ASP A 61 1.32 -4.15 2.37
CA ASP A 61 0.61 -4.12 1.08
C ASP A 61 -0.74 -3.38 1.22
N SER A 62 -1.48 -3.63 2.29
CA SER A 62 -2.74 -2.93 2.56
C SER A 62 -2.52 -1.44 2.84
N LEU A 63 -1.49 -1.10 3.63
CA LEU A 63 -1.08 0.30 3.86
C LEU A 63 -0.72 1.00 2.55
N PHE A 64 -0.02 0.31 1.66
CA PHE A 64 0.31 0.82 0.34
C PHE A 64 -0.93 1.09 -0.51
N TYR A 65 -1.94 0.20 -0.50
CA TYR A 65 -3.22 0.48 -1.17
C TYR A 65 -3.98 1.67 -0.58
N VAL A 66 -3.91 1.89 0.73
CA VAL A 66 -4.45 3.11 1.37
C VAL A 66 -3.73 4.35 0.84
N PHE A 67 -2.41 4.32 0.72
CA PHE A 67 -1.63 5.42 0.15
C PHE A 67 -2.05 5.72 -1.30
N LEU A 68 -2.17 4.70 -2.15
CA LEU A 68 -2.61 4.87 -3.53
C LEU A 68 -4.03 5.46 -3.61
N TRP A 69 -4.95 4.96 -2.79
CA TRP A 69 -6.31 5.50 -2.70
C TRP A 69 -6.31 6.98 -2.31
N LEU A 70 -5.56 7.37 -1.28
CA LEU A 70 -5.47 8.77 -0.88
C LEU A 70 -4.91 9.62 -2.03
N ALA A 71 -3.85 9.16 -2.68
CA ALA A 71 -3.22 9.90 -3.79
C ALA A 71 -4.11 10.08 -5.03
N ILE A 72 -5.04 9.16 -5.27
CA ILE A 72 -5.93 9.15 -6.43
C ILE A 72 -7.29 9.79 -6.14
N CYS A 73 -7.83 9.59 -4.93
CA CYS A 73 -9.19 10.01 -4.55
C CYS A 73 -9.24 11.32 -3.77
N HIS A 74 -8.09 11.88 -3.36
CA HIS A 74 -8.09 13.18 -2.68
C HIS A 74 -8.52 14.30 -3.63
N ASP A 75 -9.66 14.93 -3.33
CA ASP A 75 -10.25 16.03 -4.09
C ASP A 75 -10.29 17.36 -3.31
N ARG A 76 -9.52 17.47 -2.22
CA ARG A 76 -9.45 18.62 -1.29
C ARG A 76 -10.73 18.93 -0.51
N VAL A 77 -11.83 18.20 -0.72
CA VAL A 77 -13.15 18.48 -0.10
C VAL A 77 -13.73 17.23 0.58
N THR A 78 -13.75 16.10 -0.12
CA THR A 78 -14.24 14.81 0.33
C THR A 78 -13.39 13.67 -0.25
N SER A 79 -12.41 13.16 0.52
CA SER A 79 -11.54 12.04 0.11
C SER A 79 -12.25 10.67 -0.02
N LYS A 80 -13.56 10.66 -0.33
CA LYS A 80 -14.44 9.49 -0.31
C LYS A 80 -14.83 8.97 -1.69
N ARG A 81 -14.65 9.73 -2.77
CA ARG A 81 -15.11 9.34 -4.11
C ARG A 81 -13.97 8.90 -5.02
N ILE A 82 -14.07 7.68 -5.56
CA ILE A 82 -13.21 7.22 -6.65
C ILE A 82 -13.54 8.03 -7.91
N PRO A 83 -12.53 8.59 -8.60
CA PRO A 83 -12.73 9.22 -9.91
C PRO A 83 -13.34 8.23 -10.91
N ALA A 84 -14.33 8.66 -11.70
CA ALA A 84 -15.07 7.76 -12.59
C ALA A 84 -14.19 6.98 -13.60
N SER A 85 -13.06 7.54 -14.01
CA SER A 85 -12.10 6.92 -14.92
C SER A 85 -11.02 6.09 -14.21
N SER A 86 -11.04 6.01 -12.89
CA SER A 86 -9.96 5.38 -12.12
C SER A 86 -10.07 3.87 -12.12
N ARG A 87 -8.92 3.21 -12.21
CA ARG A 87 -8.81 1.76 -12.08
C ARG A 87 -9.25 1.24 -10.71
N LEU A 88 -9.25 2.09 -9.68
CA LEU A 88 -9.64 1.69 -8.32
C LEU A 88 -11.07 1.13 -8.22
N HIS A 89 -11.97 1.50 -9.15
CA HIS A 89 -13.30 0.88 -9.23
C HIS A 89 -13.26 -0.64 -9.40
N ALA A 90 -12.29 -1.14 -10.16
CA ALA A 90 -12.11 -2.58 -10.35
C ALA A 90 -11.48 -3.25 -9.11
N TRP A 91 -10.81 -2.48 -8.25
CA TRP A 91 -10.19 -3.00 -7.03
C TRP A 91 -11.20 -3.17 -5.90
N THR A 92 -12.24 -2.33 -5.83
CA THR A 92 -13.27 -2.40 -4.76
C THR A 92 -14.24 -3.56 -4.92
N GLY A 93 -14.20 -4.24 -6.07
CA GLY A 93 -15.22 -5.21 -6.43
C GLY A 93 -16.60 -4.56 -6.48
N SER A 94 -17.57 -5.26 -7.04
CA SER A 94 -18.96 -4.91 -6.82
C SER A 94 -19.72 -6.21 -6.71
N PRO A 95 -20.32 -6.52 -5.55
CA PRO A 95 -21.19 -7.69 -5.43
C PRO A 95 -22.32 -7.67 -6.48
N CYS A 96 -22.76 -6.46 -6.88
CA CYS A 96 -23.78 -6.24 -7.89
C CYS A 96 -23.33 -6.58 -9.32
N THR A 97 -22.02 -6.67 -9.59
CA THR A 97 -21.47 -7.04 -10.90
C THR A 97 -21.13 -8.53 -11.01
N GLY A 98 -21.36 -9.32 -9.95
CA GLY A 98 -21.03 -10.76 -9.92
C GLY A 98 -19.53 -11.06 -9.86
N MET A 99 -18.71 -10.05 -9.60
CA MET A 99 -17.24 -10.15 -9.58
C MET A 99 -16.76 -10.91 -8.34
N LYS A 100 -15.87 -11.90 -8.54
CA LYS A 100 -15.32 -12.71 -7.46
C LYS A 100 -14.00 -12.13 -6.95
N TRP A 101 -13.60 -12.51 -5.73
CA TRP A 101 -12.30 -12.16 -5.16
C TRP A 101 -11.12 -12.49 -6.09
N GLY A 102 -11.19 -13.64 -6.77
CA GLY A 102 -10.19 -14.05 -7.75
C GLY A 102 -10.10 -13.14 -8.99
N ASP A 103 -11.15 -12.39 -9.34
CA ASP A 103 -11.11 -11.40 -10.41
C ASP A 103 -10.41 -10.13 -9.93
N VAL A 104 -10.71 -9.68 -8.71
CA VAL A 104 -10.03 -8.52 -8.09
C VAL A 104 -8.54 -8.80 -7.96
N PHE A 105 -8.18 -10.03 -7.54
CA PHE A 105 -6.80 -10.50 -7.47
C PHE A 105 -6.08 -10.34 -8.81
N LYS A 106 -6.66 -10.87 -9.90
CA LYS A 106 -6.05 -10.82 -11.24
C LYS A 106 -5.82 -9.38 -11.70
N ILE A 107 -6.82 -8.51 -11.49
CA ILE A 107 -6.74 -7.10 -11.87
C ILE A 107 -5.66 -6.37 -11.09
N LYS A 108 -5.70 -6.44 -9.75
CA LYS A 108 -4.66 -5.80 -8.91
C LYS A 108 -3.28 -6.33 -9.24
N ARG A 109 -3.12 -7.64 -9.42
CA ARG A 109 -1.84 -8.25 -9.78
C ARG A 109 -1.32 -7.76 -11.14
N ALA A 110 -2.21 -7.50 -12.10
CA ALA A 110 -1.86 -6.91 -13.38
C ALA A 110 -1.46 -5.44 -13.23
N ASP A 111 -2.21 -4.65 -12.46
CA ASP A 111 -1.87 -3.24 -12.17
C ASP A 111 -0.56 -3.09 -11.39
N MET A 112 -0.17 -4.10 -10.60
CA MET A 112 1.13 -4.12 -9.89
C MET A 112 2.29 -4.59 -10.79
N GLN A 113 2.08 -4.88 -12.08
CA GLN A 113 3.22 -5.05 -12.99
C GLN A 113 3.98 -3.72 -13.13
N PRO A 114 5.33 -3.71 -13.19
CA PRO A 114 6.11 -2.46 -13.19
C PRO A 114 5.65 -1.41 -14.21
N THR A 115 5.37 -1.86 -15.44
CA THR A 115 4.89 -0.97 -16.52
C THR A 115 3.50 -0.40 -16.23
N GLU A 116 2.57 -1.23 -15.77
CA GLU A 116 1.18 -0.81 -15.52
C GLU A 116 1.07 0.04 -14.26
N PHE A 117 1.88 -0.27 -13.25
CA PHE A 117 1.99 0.51 -12.03
C PHE A 117 2.55 1.90 -12.30
N SER A 118 3.60 2.00 -13.11
CA SER A 118 4.15 3.30 -13.52
C SER A 118 3.09 4.16 -14.21
N LYS A 119 2.29 3.57 -15.12
CA LYS A 119 1.17 4.28 -15.75
C LYS A 119 0.11 4.70 -14.73
N LEU A 120 -0.18 3.85 -13.73
CA LEU A 120 -1.16 4.13 -12.68
C LEU A 120 -0.82 5.36 -11.89
N VAL A 121 0.39 5.42 -11.37
CA VAL A 121 0.78 6.57 -10.53
C VAL A 121 0.94 7.84 -11.37
N GLU A 122 1.49 7.77 -12.57
CA GLU A 122 1.70 8.95 -13.43
C GLU A 122 0.38 9.56 -13.94
N MET A 123 -0.60 8.72 -14.26
CA MET A 123 -1.88 9.16 -14.82
C MET A 123 -2.91 9.54 -13.74
N GLU A 124 -2.95 8.81 -12.62
CA GLU A 124 -4.06 8.93 -11.67
C GLU A 124 -3.71 9.69 -10.38
N PHE A 125 -2.43 9.88 -10.04
CA PHE A 125 -2.08 10.73 -8.89
C PHE A 125 -2.54 12.16 -9.13
N ARG A 126 -3.28 12.69 -8.15
CA ARG A 126 -3.77 14.06 -8.15
C ARG A 126 -2.81 14.98 -7.41
N GLU A 127 -2.89 16.27 -7.70
CA GLU A 127 -2.36 17.27 -6.77
C GLU A 127 -3.16 17.23 -5.46
N PRO A 128 -2.52 17.25 -4.27
CA PRO A 128 -1.11 17.57 -3.99
C PRO A 128 -0.15 16.37 -3.84
N PHE A 129 -0.50 15.19 -4.35
CA PHE A 129 0.25 13.95 -4.13
C PHE A 129 1.36 13.69 -5.16
N ARG A 130 1.49 14.50 -6.21
CA ARG A 130 2.56 14.37 -7.22
C ARG A 130 3.98 14.35 -6.64
N PRO A 131 4.34 15.17 -5.63
CA PRO A 131 5.65 15.09 -4.98
C PRO A 131 5.95 13.74 -4.31
N TYR A 132 4.95 12.90 -4.07
CA TYR A 132 5.09 11.58 -3.45
C TYR A 132 5.19 10.43 -4.48
N LEU A 133 5.25 10.72 -5.78
CA LEU A 133 5.50 9.69 -6.81
C LEU A 133 6.74 8.83 -6.54
N PRO A 134 7.91 9.40 -6.13
CA PRO A 134 9.07 8.58 -5.78
C PRO A 134 8.81 7.62 -4.61
N LEU A 135 7.98 8.02 -3.64
CA LEU A 135 7.52 7.18 -2.54
C LEU A 135 6.68 6.01 -3.04
N ALA A 136 5.70 6.27 -3.92
CA ALA A 136 4.88 5.22 -4.53
C ALA A 136 5.72 4.18 -5.26
N ILE A 137 6.66 4.65 -6.09
CA ILE A 137 7.56 3.79 -6.89
C ILE A 137 8.47 2.98 -5.99
N ARG A 138 8.99 3.56 -4.90
CA ARG A 138 9.84 2.82 -3.96
C ARG A 138 9.05 1.75 -3.23
N TYR A 139 7.89 2.09 -2.67
CA TYR A 139 7.02 1.12 -2.01
C TYR A 139 6.70 -0.04 -2.94
N HIS A 140 6.33 0.25 -4.19
CA HIS A 140 6.07 -0.77 -5.19
C HIS A 140 7.26 -1.71 -5.42
N LYS A 141 8.47 -1.18 -5.59
CA LYS A 141 9.69 -2.01 -5.78
C LYS A 141 9.99 -2.91 -4.58
N LEU A 142 9.72 -2.44 -3.36
CA LEU A 142 9.94 -3.20 -2.12
C LEU A 142 8.85 -4.27 -1.90
N LEU A 143 7.60 -3.95 -2.20
CA LEU A 143 6.43 -4.81 -2.00
C LEU A 143 6.11 -5.71 -3.19
N PHE A 144 6.67 -5.46 -4.38
CA PHE A 144 6.48 -6.29 -5.57
C PHE A 144 7.80 -6.50 -6.33
N PRO A 145 8.86 -7.00 -5.66
CA PRO A 145 10.13 -7.21 -6.32
C PRO A 145 9.99 -8.28 -7.41
N ILE A 146 10.75 -8.14 -8.49
CA ILE A 146 10.81 -9.16 -9.53
C ILE A 146 11.73 -10.29 -9.06
N ARG A 147 11.20 -11.51 -9.03
CA ARG A 147 11.92 -12.76 -8.78
C ARG A 147 11.60 -13.72 -9.92
N ASP A 148 12.63 -14.29 -10.54
CA ASP A 148 12.49 -15.22 -11.66
C ASP A 148 11.59 -14.67 -12.80
N GLY A 149 11.76 -13.39 -13.11
CA GLY A 149 11.00 -12.69 -14.16
C GLY A 149 9.53 -12.40 -13.83
N LYS A 150 9.06 -12.65 -12.60
CA LYS A 150 7.69 -12.40 -12.17
C LYS A 150 7.65 -11.54 -10.90
N ILE A 151 6.57 -10.78 -10.72
CA ILE A 151 6.35 -10.08 -9.44
C ILE A 151 6.17 -11.11 -8.32
N PHE A 152 6.89 -10.89 -7.22
CA PHE A 152 6.77 -11.66 -5.99
C PHE A 152 5.72 -11.03 -5.07
N ILE A 153 4.64 -11.78 -4.81
CA ILE A 153 3.53 -11.36 -3.93
C ILE A 153 3.49 -12.12 -2.60
N GLY A 154 4.28 -13.19 -2.45
CA GLY A 154 4.33 -13.97 -1.22
C GLY A 154 5.12 -13.30 -0.11
N THR A 155 5.44 -14.06 0.93
CA THR A 155 6.18 -13.57 2.10
C THR A 155 7.32 -14.51 2.46
N ASP A 156 8.48 -13.94 2.77
CA ASP A 156 9.56 -14.65 3.46
C ASP A 156 9.25 -14.58 4.97
N PRO A 157 8.97 -15.69 5.65
CA PRO A 157 8.53 -15.67 7.05
C PRO A 157 9.67 -15.37 8.04
N SER A 158 10.91 -15.29 7.58
CA SER A 158 12.04 -15.07 8.48
C SER A 158 12.00 -13.67 9.10
N ARG A 159 12.28 -13.61 10.40
CA ARG A 159 12.43 -12.34 11.14
C ARG A 159 13.39 -11.38 10.44
N ALA A 160 14.51 -11.91 9.94
CA ALA A 160 15.51 -11.12 9.23
C ALA A 160 14.97 -10.49 7.94
N ALA A 161 14.09 -11.18 7.19
CA ALA A 161 13.47 -10.60 6.00
C ALA A 161 12.49 -9.49 6.34
N ALA A 162 11.71 -9.65 7.41
CA ALA A 162 10.82 -8.60 7.90
C ALA A 162 11.60 -7.37 8.37
N GLU A 163 12.62 -7.55 9.20
CA GLU A 163 13.51 -6.48 9.68
C GLU A 163 14.13 -5.69 8.53
N ARG A 164 14.63 -6.39 7.50
CA ARG A 164 15.16 -5.74 6.29
C ARG A 164 14.10 -4.90 5.59
N LEU A 165 12.91 -5.47 5.35
CA LEU A 165 11.84 -4.76 4.64
C LEU A 165 11.39 -3.50 5.39
N TYR A 166 11.09 -3.60 6.68
CA TYR A 166 10.69 -2.44 7.48
C TYR A 166 11.79 -1.38 7.53
N LYS A 167 13.06 -1.78 7.69
CA LYS A 167 14.20 -0.86 7.68
C LYS A 167 14.33 -0.11 6.35
N GLU A 168 14.19 -0.81 5.22
CA GLU A 168 14.28 -0.18 3.90
C GLU A 168 13.15 0.81 3.62
N ILE A 169 11.93 0.49 4.07
CA ILE A 169 10.79 1.41 3.99
C ILE A 169 11.06 2.65 4.85
N ALA A 170 11.41 2.47 6.12
CA ALA A 170 11.63 3.57 7.05
C ALA A 170 12.74 4.52 6.59
N LEU A 171 13.85 3.99 6.07
CA LEU A 171 14.94 4.81 5.52
C LEU A 171 14.46 5.69 4.36
N PHE A 172 13.63 5.14 3.47
CA PHE A 172 13.14 5.89 2.33
C PHE A 172 12.07 6.92 2.70
N GLU A 173 11.20 6.60 3.65
CA GLU A 173 10.25 7.57 4.20
C GLU A 173 10.96 8.75 4.85
N SER A 174 12.04 8.50 5.59
CA SER A 174 12.90 9.56 6.15
C SER A 174 13.54 10.42 5.07
N TYR A 175 14.06 9.80 4.01
CA TYR A 175 14.64 10.50 2.87
C TYR A 175 13.61 11.43 2.19
N ILE A 176 12.44 10.90 1.81
CA ILE A 176 11.40 11.69 1.14
C ILE A 176 10.89 12.82 2.02
N GLN A 177 10.75 12.60 3.32
CA GLN A 177 10.34 13.69 4.21
C GLN A 177 11.34 14.84 4.17
N GLY A 178 12.64 14.55 4.26
CA GLY A 178 13.68 15.59 4.17
C GLY A 178 13.65 16.35 2.85
N GLU A 179 13.35 15.68 1.73
CA GLU A 179 13.21 16.34 0.43
C GLU A 179 11.98 17.25 0.36
N LEU A 180 10.84 16.81 0.91
CA LEU A 180 9.62 17.62 0.96
C LEU A 180 9.75 18.83 1.87
N GLU A 181 10.48 18.71 2.99
CA GLU A 181 10.80 19.81 3.89
C GLU A 181 11.62 20.88 3.18
N LYS A 182 12.67 20.49 2.46
CA LYS A 182 13.49 21.42 1.67
C LYS A 182 12.65 22.17 0.63
N LEU A 183 11.83 21.46 -0.15
CA LEU A 183 10.97 22.09 -1.16
C LEU A 183 10.02 23.12 -0.55
N SER A 184 9.45 22.83 0.63
CA SER A 184 8.56 23.78 1.31
C SER A 184 9.27 25.08 1.74
N GLN A 185 10.55 25.02 2.09
CA GLN A 185 11.35 26.20 2.48
C GLN A 185 11.66 27.14 1.31
N TYR A 186 11.67 26.65 0.07
CA TYR A 186 11.91 27.47 -1.14
C TYR A 186 10.64 28.04 -1.78
N THR A 187 9.46 27.67 -1.26
CA THR A 187 8.16 28.10 -1.82
C THR A 187 7.45 29.14 -0.94
N THR A 188 8.18 29.77 -0.01
CA THR A 188 7.70 30.85 0.88
C THR A 188 8.39 32.16 0.51
#